data_AF-A0A4Q3RAX8-F1
#
_entry.id   AF-A0A4Q3RAX8-F1
#
_cell.length_a   1.000
_cell.length_b   1.000
_cell.length_c   1.000
_cell.angle_alpha   90.00
_cell.angle_beta   90.00
_cell.angle_gamma   90.00
#
_symmetry.space_group_name_H-M   'P 1'
#
loop_
_entity.id
_entity.type
_entity.pdbx_description
1 polymer ?
#
loop_
_entity_poly.entity_id
_entity_poly.type
_entity_poly.pdbx_seq_one_letter_code
_entity_poly.pdbx_strand_id
1 'polypeptide(L)'
;MKHLSTKHFVPLLSALLICVASCKKSDVAPPPTPPAGGGNTGGTDTVTILKNATTLPIGIAIDYSLFRNNATYRNTVVREADQVTFAYNMKHGAIVKDDGSFDYTQADELFNMASAAGLEVYGHTLAWHENQNGNYLRSLTVGTADPNAPNLLPSGDFEAGTGTSG
;
A
#
# COMPACT_ATOMS: atom_id res chain seq x y z
N MET A 1 -56.26 66.55 -17.61
CA MET A 1 -56.30 67.32 -16.35
C MET A 1 -56.65 66.37 -15.21
N LYS A 2 -55.95 66.52 -14.06
CA LYS A 2 -56.00 65.71 -12.81
C LYS A 2 -55.26 64.37 -12.95
N HIS A 3 -54.01 64.17 -12.51
CA HIS A 3 -53.33 64.55 -11.26
C HIS A 3 -54.12 64.10 -10.02
N LEU A 4 -53.80 62.92 -9.46
CA LEU A 4 -53.27 62.85 -8.09
C LEU A 4 -52.60 61.50 -7.81
N SER A 5 -51.37 61.61 -7.32
CA SER A 5 -50.42 60.57 -6.95
C SER A 5 -50.60 60.22 -5.47
N THR A 6 -50.40 58.96 -5.09
CA THR A 6 -49.96 58.62 -3.72
C THR A 6 -48.91 57.52 -3.80
N LYS A 7 -47.77 57.84 -3.20
CA LYS A 7 -46.50 57.11 -3.15
C LYS A 7 -46.46 56.19 -1.91
N HIS A 8 -45.34 55.45 -1.80
CA HIS A 8 -44.74 54.79 -0.62
C HIS A 8 -45.07 53.28 -0.49
N PHE A 9 -44.19 52.34 -0.88
CA PHE A 9 -42.89 51.94 -0.28
C PHE A 9 -43.08 51.19 1.08
N VAL A 10 -43.25 49.86 0.98
CA VAL A 10 -42.72 48.70 1.78
C VAL A 10 -42.04 49.07 3.13
N PRO A 11 -42.14 48.33 4.29
CA PRO A 11 -42.26 46.86 4.51
C PRO A 11 -43.04 46.42 5.80
N LEU A 12 -42.82 45.16 6.24
CA LEU A 12 -42.93 44.60 7.60
C LEU A 12 -44.29 43.96 7.96
N LEU A 13 -44.36 42.62 8.03
CA LEU A 13 -44.00 41.79 9.19
C LEU A 13 -45.14 41.70 10.21
N SER A 14 -46.08 40.79 9.99
CA SER A 14 -46.69 39.96 11.04
C SER A 14 -47.79 39.09 10.45
N ALA A 15 -47.45 37.88 10.06
CA ALA A 15 -48.34 36.72 10.06
C ALA A 15 -47.51 35.51 9.60
N LEU A 16 -46.93 34.77 10.53
CA LEU A 16 -47.03 33.30 10.59
C LEU A 16 -46.19 32.79 11.76
N LEU A 17 -46.73 32.98 12.96
CA LEU A 17 -46.44 32.10 14.09
C LEU A 17 -47.16 30.78 13.79
N ILE A 18 -46.43 29.66 13.66
CA ILE A 18 -46.86 28.27 13.96
C ILE A 18 -45.76 27.29 13.49
N CYS A 19 -45.42 26.34 14.37
CA CYS A 19 -44.68 25.08 14.14
C CYS A 19 -43.14 25.08 14.10
N VAL A 20 -42.56 25.24 15.29
CA VAL A 20 -41.39 24.43 15.72
C VAL A 20 -41.78 22.95 15.76
N ALA A 21 -41.35 22.18 14.75
CA ALA A 21 -41.09 20.73 14.80
C ALA A 21 -40.76 20.22 13.38
N SER A 22 -39.49 20.26 12.98
CA SER A 22 -39.03 19.47 11.83
C SER A 22 -38.11 18.38 12.34
N CYS A 23 -38.71 17.21 12.59
CA CYS A 23 -38.02 15.95 12.79
C CYS A 23 -38.41 14.99 11.67
N LYS A 24 -37.37 14.61 10.93
CA LYS A 24 -37.13 13.31 10.27
C LYS A 24 -37.90 13.00 8.99
N LYS A 25 -37.18 13.16 7.88
CA LYS A 25 -37.39 12.42 6.63
C LYS A 25 -37.26 10.92 6.95
N SER A 26 -38.31 10.15 6.67
CA SER A 26 -38.39 8.71 6.88
C SER A 26 -37.41 7.94 6.00
N ASP A 27 -36.95 6.83 6.58
CA ASP A 27 -35.81 6.01 6.20
C ASP A 27 -35.92 5.34 4.83
N VAL A 28 -34.93 5.59 3.98
CA VAL A 28 -34.31 4.51 3.18
C VAL A 28 -32.95 4.31 3.80
N ALA A 29 -32.72 3.14 4.38
CA ALA A 29 -31.45 2.80 4.99
C ALA A 29 -30.32 3.10 3.97
N PRO A 30 -29.33 3.93 4.31
CA PRO A 30 -28.11 3.98 3.53
C PRO A 30 -27.54 2.54 3.47
N PRO A 31 -26.87 2.15 2.36
CA PRO A 31 -26.09 0.91 2.36
C PRO A 31 -25.21 0.92 3.61
N PRO A 32 -25.02 -0.22 4.30
CA PRO A 32 -24.25 -0.25 5.53
C PRO A 32 -22.93 0.44 5.24
N THR A 33 -22.72 1.59 5.87
CA THR A 33 -21.40 2.20 5.90
C THR A 33 -20.46 1.11 6.37
N PRO A 34 -19.35 0.83 5.65
CA PRO A 34 -18.29 0.01 6.22
C PRO A 34 -18.07 0.50 7.65
N PRO A 35 -17.91 -0.41 8.64
CA PRO A 35 -17.69 0.00 10.01
C PRO A 35 -16.70 1.14 9.97
N ALA A 36 -17.07 2.31 10.50
CA ALA A 36 -16.18 3.45 10.59
C ALA A 36 -14.89 2.88 11.14
N GLY A 37 -13.85 2.84 10.29
CA GLY A 37 -12.60 2.16 10.59
C GLY A 37 -12.22 2.63 11.97
N GLY A 38 -12.28 1.71 12.93
CA GLY A 38 -12.14 2.05 14.34
C GLY A 38 -10.91 2.92 14.42
N GLY A 39 -11.10 4.19 14.78
CA GLY A 39 -9.97 5.08 14.96
C GLY A 39 -9.00 4.32 15.84
N ASN A 40 -7.72 4.31 15.47
CA ASN A 40 -6.66 3.81 16.32
C ASN A 40 -6.66 4.66 17.60
N THR A 41 -7.61 4.45 18.51
CA THR A 41 -7.43 4.68 19.92
C THR A 41 -6.27 3.77 20.25
N GLY A 42 -5.10 4.36 20.47
CA GLY A 42 -3.87 3.66 20.76
C GLY A 42 -4.11 2.64 21.86
N GLY A 43 -4.44 1.42 21.43
CA GLY A 43 -4.49 0.25 22.27
C GLY A 43 -3.04 0.01 22.60
N THR A 44 -2.62 0.53 23.73
CA THR A 44 -1.37 0.13 24.35
C THR A 44 -1.59 -1.30 24.82
N ASP A 45 -1.45 -2.26 23.91
CA ASP A 45 -1.20 -3.64 24.29
C ASP A 45 0.17 -3.65 24.97
N THR A 46 0.13 -3.43 26.28
CA THR A 46 1.28 -3.37 27.17
C THR A 46 1.62 -4.74 27.75
N VAL A 47 0.90 -5.79 27.35
CA VAL A 47 0.99 -7.08 28.04
C VAL A 47 2.28 -7.80 27.67
N THR A 48 2.79 -7.66 26.44
CA THR A 48 4.20 -7.92 26.02
C THR A 48 4.36 -7.49 24.55
N ILE A 49 5.45 -6.80 24.19
CA ILE A 49 5.75 -6.49 22.77
C ILE A 49 6.06 -7.79 22.00
N LEU A 50 5.64 -7.89 20.74
CA LEU A 50 5.61 -9.16 20.00
C LEU A 50 6.97 -9.86 19.95
N LYS A 51 8.05 -9.13 19.64
CA LYS A 51 9.41 -9.66 19.63
C LYS A 51 9.90 -10.24 20.97
N ASN A 52 9.33 -9.81 22.09
CA ASN A 52 9.69 -10.32 23.41
C ASN A 52 8.87 -11.56 23.81
N ALA A 53 7.90 -11.98 23.00
CA ALA A 53 7.03 -13.13 23.31
C ALA A 53 7.73 -14.49 23.09
N THR A 54 8.88 -14.51 22.41
CA THR A 54 9.63 -15.72 22.08
C THR A 54 11.13 -15.43 22.00
N THR A 55 11.95 -16.47 22.02
CA THR A 55 13.40 -16.37 21.78
C THR A 55 13.75 -16.42 20.29
N LEU A 56 12.80 -16.76 19.42
CA LEU A 56 12.98 -16.73 17.97
C LEU A 56 12.78 -15.29 17.46
N PRO A 57 13.65 -14.77 16.57
CA PRO A 57 13.46 -13.44 16.00
C PRO A 57 12.11 -13.31 15.30
N ILE A 58 11.37 -12.25 15.61
CA ILE A 58 10.12 -11.95 14.93
C ILE A 58 10.38 -11.02 13.74
N GLY A 59 9.98 -11.49 12.56
CA GLY A 59 10.10 -10.78 11.29
C GLY A 59 8.79 -10.15 10.81
N ILE A 60 8.85 -8.95 10.22
CA ILE A 60 7.71 -8.32 9.52
C ILE A 60 8.10 -7.92 8.09
N ALA A 61 7.27 -8.23 7.11
CA ALA A 61 7.43 -7.72 5.75
C ALA A 61 7.01 -6.25 5.66
N ILE A 62 7.84 -5.41 5.05
CA ILE A 62 7.63 -3.96 4.97
C ILE A 62 7.56 -3.43 3.53
N ASP A 63 6.73 -2.41 3.35
CA ASP A 63 6.66 -1.61 2.12
C ASP A 63 7.53 -0.35 2.24
N TYR A 64 8.19 0.03 1.14
CA TYR A 64 9.06 1.20 1.09
C TYR A 64 8.33 2.51 1.40
N SER A 65 7.19 2.77 0.76
CA SER A 65 6.48 4.04 0.91
C SER A 65 5.88 4.18 2.32
N LEU A 66 5.31 3.10 2.85
CA LEU A 66 4.74 3.09 4.20
C LEU A 66 5.84 3.26 5.26
N PHE A 67 6.94 2.52 5.17
CA PHE A 67 8.02 2.62 6.16
C PHE A 67 8.66 4.01 6.16
N ARG A 68 8.80 4.62 4.97
CA ARG A 68 9.36 5.97 4.81
C ARG A 68 8.40 7.06 5.30
N ASN A 69 7.17 7.05 4.80
CA ASN A 69 6.28 8.20 4.88
C ASN A 69 5.22 8.11 5.99
N ASN A 70 5.03 6.93 6.60
CA ASN A 70 4.05 6.73 7.66
C ASN A 70 4.74 6.42 9.00
N ALA A 71 4.82 7.43 9.87
CA ALA A 71 5.45 7.31 11.17
C ALA A 71 4.77 6.27 12.08
N THR A 72 3.44 6.16 12.03
CA THR A 72 2.71 5.15 12.82
C THR A 72 3.06 3.75 12.35
N TYR A 73 3.09 3.51 11.05
CA TYR A 73 3.48 2.22 10.47
C TYR A 73 4.92 1.84 10.88
N ARG A 74 5.87 2.75 10.66
CA ARG A 74 7.27 2.53 11.01
C ARG A 74 7.45 2.28 12.51
N ASN A 75 6.84 3.09 13.37
CA ASN A 75 6.97 2.95 14.82
C ASN A 75 6.37 1.63 15.33
N THR A 76 5.27 1.16 14.74
CA THR A 76 4.73 -0.17 15.06
C THR A 76 5.71 -1.27 14.68
N VAL A 77 6.27 -1.24 13.46
CA VAL A 77 7.25 -2.26 13.04
C VAL A 77 8.47 -2.27 13.96
N VAL A 78 9.05 -1.10 14.24
CA VAL A 78 10.24 -0.98 15.11
C VAL A 78 9.97 -1.46 16.54
N ARG A 79 8.76 -1.21 17.05
CA ARG A 79 8.36 -1.66 18.38
C ARG A 79 8.20 -3.18 18.45
N GLU A 80 7.69 -3.80 17.39
CA GLU A 80 7.18 -5.17 17.45
C GLU A 80 8.10 -6.23 16.82
N ALA A 81 9.04 -5.85 15.95
CA ALA A 81 9.89 -6.78 15.21
C ALA A 81 11.38 -6.70 15.60
N ASP A 82 12.07 -7.82 15.42
CA ASP A 82 13.54 -7.93 15.45
C ASP A 82 14.12 -7.77 14.04
N GLN A 83 13.40 -8.29 13.03
CA GLN A 83 13.86 -8.35 11.65
C GLN A 83 12.77 -7.84 10.70
N VAL A 84 13.19 -7.34 9.53
CA VAL A 84 12.29 -6.99 8.43
C VAL A 84 12.69 -7.64 7.12
N THR A 85 11.71 -7.85 6.26
CA THR A 85 11.90 -8.29 4.88
C THR A 85 11.26 -7.28 3.94
N PHE A 86 11.93 -6.91 2.85
CA PHE A 86 11.38 -5.91 1.93
C PHE A 86 10.41 -6.59 0.96
N ALA A 87 9.17 -6.08 0.89
CA ALA A 87 8.11 -6.73 0.12
C ALA A 87 8.39 -6.77 -1.40
N TYR A 88 9.15 -5.81 -1.92
CA TYR A 88 9.46 -5.71 -3.35
C TYR A 88 10.89 -5.22 -3.65
N ASN A 89 11.42 -4.28 -2.86
CA ASN A 89 12.62 -3.50 -3.23
C ASN A 89 13.92 -4.30 -3.38
N MET A 90 13.95 -5.58 -3.01
CA MET A 90 15.08 -6.50 -3.20
C MET A 90 14.79 -7.60 -4.24
N LYS A 91 13.62 -7.60 -4.88
CA LYS A 91 13.30 -8.54 -5.96
C LYS A 91 14.06 -8.15 -7.23
N HIS A 92 14.35 -9.12 -8.07
CA HIS A 92 15.07 -8.91 -9.34
C HIS A 92 14.42 -7.82 -10.22
N GLY A 93 13.09 -7.76 -10.31
CA GLY A 93 12.39 -6.72 -11.08
C GLY A 93 12.50 -5.31 -10.49
N ALA A 94 12.89 -5.18 -9.22
CA ALA A 94 13.18 -3.89 -8.59
C ALA A 94 14.63 -3.45 -8.80
N ILE A 95 15.56 -4.41 -8.89
CA ILE A 95 17.00 -4.16 -8.92
C ILE A 95 17.56 -4.11 -10.34
N VAL A 96 17.18 -5.03 -11.23
CA VAL A 96 17.84 -5.22 -12.52
C VAL A 96 17.09 -4.50 -13.64
N LYS A 97 17.77 -3.61 -14.35
CA LYS A 97 17.23 -2.88 -15.51
C LYS A 97 17.34 -3.71 -16.79
N ASP A 98 16.68 -3.26 -17.85
CA ASP A 98 16.62 -3.95 -19.14
C ASP A 98 18.02 -4.09 -19.79
N ASP A 99 18.95 -3.20 -19.47
CA ASP A 99 20.34 -3.24 -19.93
C ASP A 99 21.28 -4.07 -19.02
N GLY A 100 20.72 -4.70 -17.97
CA GLY A 100 21.47 -5.48 -16.99
C GLY A 100 22.17 -4.66 -15.89
N SER A 101 22.09 -3.32 -15.93
CA SER A 101 22.57 -2.50 -14.83
C SER A 101 21.69 -2.62 -13.59
N PHE A 102 22.25 -2.32 -12.42
CA PHE A 102 21.54 -2.42 -11.14
C PHE A 102 21.10 -1.06 -10.60
N ASP A 103 19.90 -1.01 -10.05
CA ASP A 103 19.34 0.10 -9.28
C ASP A 103 19.08 -0.31 -7.82
N TYR A 104 20.01 0.02 -6.94
CA TYR A 104 19.86 -0.24 -5.50
C TYR A 104 19.27 0.95 -4.76
N THR A 105 18.92 2.06 -5.42
CA THR A 105 18.59 3.33 -4.76
C THR A 105 17.53 3.18 -3.66
N GLN A 106 16.40 2.56 -3.99
CA GLN A 106 15.31 2.37 -3.01
C GLN A 106 15.62 1.26 -2.00
N ALA A 107 16.37 0.23 -2.40
CA ALA A 107 16.78 -0.85 -1.50
C ALA A 107 17.73 -0.33 -0.42
N ASP A 108 18.72 0.47 -0.81
CA ASP A 108 19.70 1.08 0.07
C ASP A 108 19.06 2.10 1.01
N GLU A 109 18.15 2.94 0.51
CA GLU A 109 17.42 3.87 1.38
C GLU A 109 16.61 3.11 2.44
N LEU A 110 15.89 2.06 2.05
CA LEU A 110 15.11 1.25 3.00
C LEU A 110 15.99 0.46 3.97
N PHE A 111 17.12 -0.08 3.50
CA PHE A 111 18.12 -0.76 4.32
C PHE A 111 18.71 0.17 5.37
N ASN A 112 19.08 1.38 4.99
CA ASN A 112 19.62 2.37 5.90
C ASN A 112 18.59 2.80 6.94
N MET A 113 17.32 3.01 6.56
CA MET A 113 16.25 3.33 7.50
C MET A 113 15.97 2.20 8.49
N ALA A 114 15.92 0.94 8.02
CA ALA A 114 15.70 -0.23 8.88
C ALA A 114 16.87 -0.45 9.84
N SER A 115 18.10 -0.40 9.33
CA SER A 115 19.33 -0.57 10.13
C SER A 115 19.47 0.53 11.18
N ALA A 116 19.19 1.80 10.82
CA ALA A 116 19.20 2.91 11.77
C ALA A 116 18.13 2.78 12.86
N ALA A 117 17.05 2.05 12.60
CA ALA A 117 16.01 1.74 13.58
C ALA A 117 16.31 0.48 14.42
N GLY A 118 17.47 -0.14 14.24
CA GLY A 118 17.90 -1.33 14.99
C GLY A 118 17.24 -2.64 14.53
N LEU A 119 16.71 -2.67 13.30
CA LEU A 119 16.10 -3.86 12.71
C LEU A 119 17.12 -4.60 11.85
N GLU A 120 17.16 -5.93 11.97
CA GLU A 120 17.89 -6.77 11.02
C GLU A 120 17.13 -6.84 9.68
N VAL A 121 17.84 -7.04 8.57
CA VAL A 121 17.22 -7.14 7.24
C VAL A 121 17.44 -8.53 6.67
N TYR A 122 16.34 -9.24 6.37
CA TYR A 122 16.38 -10.48 5.62
C TYR A 122 16.24 -10.19 4.12
N GLY A 123 17.20 -10.65 3.34
CA GLY A 123 17.19 -10.49 1.89
C GLY A 123 16.09 -11.32 1.23
N HIS A 124 15.23 -10.66 0.45
CA HIS A 124 14.17 -11.31 -0.32
C HIS A 124 14.03 -10.59 -1.68
N THR A 125 14.48 -11.16 -2.79
CA THR A 125 15.01 -12.51 -3.03
C THR A 125 15.91 -12.46 -4.27
N LEU A 126 16.85 -13.40 -4.40
CA LEU A 126 17.77 -13.43 -5.55
C LEU A 126 17.13 -14.01 -6.81
N ALA A 127 16.39 -15.11 -6.68
CA ALA A 127 15.75 -15.80 -7.79
C ALA A 127 14.33 -16.18 -7.41
N TRP A 128 13.39 -15.90 -8.31
CA TRP A 128 11.98 -16.25 -8.13
C TRP A 128 11.29 -16.36 -9.48
N HIS A 129 10.20 -17.12 -9.57
CA HIS A 129 9.46 -17.26 -10.83
C HIS A 129 8.60 -16.02 -11.15
N GLU A 130 8.39 -15.14 -10.17
CA GLU A 130 7.59 -13.92 -10.30
C GLU A 130 8.44 -12.66 -10.00
N ASN A 131 7.98 -11.50 -10.49
CA ASN A 131 8.58 -10.19 -10.27
C ASN A 131 10.06 -10.14 -10.66
N GLN A 132 10.44 -10.82 -11.73
CA GLN A 132 11.75 -10.72 -12.36
C GLN A 132 11.69 -9.72 -13.53
N ASN A 133 12.83 -9.12 -13.88
CA ASN A 133 12.92 -8.40 -15.14
C ASN A 133 13.01 -9.39 -16.30
N GLY A 134 11.85 -9.71 -16.88
CA GLY A 134 11.75 -10.65 -17.99
C GLY A 134 12.41 -10.16 -19.28
N ASN A 135 12.48 -8.85 -19.52
CA ASN A 135 13.15 -8.30 -20.71
C ASN A 135 14.64 -8.63 -20.68
N TYR A 136 15.29 -8.34 -19.56
CA TYR A 136 16.70 -8.67 -19.35
C TYR A 136 16.93 -10.18 -19.43
N LEU A 137 16.15 -10.99 -18.71
CA LEU A 137 16.38 -12.45 -18.68
C LEU A 137 16.20 -13.12 -20.05
N ARG A 138 15.21 -12.69 -20.86
CA ARG A 138 15.06 -13.21 -22.23
C ARG A 138 16.23 -12.85 -23.13
N SER A 139 16.84 -11.67 -22.93
CA SER A 139 18.04 -11.25 -23.70
C SER A 139 19.26 -12.16 -23.48
N LEU A 140 19.32 -12.86 -22.34
CA LEU A 140 20.41 -13.78 -22.01
C LEU A 140 20.24 -15.16 -22.66
N THR A 141 19.00 -15.58 -22.93
CA THR A 141 18.68 -16.93 -23.44
C THR A 141 18.74 -17.05 -24.96
N VAL A 142 18.55 -15.95 -25.68
CA VAL A 142 18.66 -15.90 -27.14
C VAL A 142 19.82 -14.98 -27.47
N GLY A 143 20.80 -15.44 -28.24
CA GLY A 143 21.95 -14.63 -28.71
C GLY A 143 21.56 -13.37 -29.51
N THR A 144 20.27 -13.12 -29.67
CA THR A 144 19.63 -11.86 -30.07
C THR A 144 18.35 -11.71 -29.24
N ALA A 145 18.24 -10.67 -28.41
CA ALA A 145 17.07 -10.40 -27.58
C ALA A 145 15.80 -10.21 -28.44
N ASP A 146 15.01 -11.26 -28.62
CA ASP A 146 13.65 -11.14 -29.17
C ASP A 146 12.66 -10.96 -28.00
N PRO A 147 12.02 -9.78 -27.86
CA PRO A 147 11.02 -9.56 -26.82
C PRO A 147 9.78 -10.47 -26.97
N ASN A 148 9.61 -11.14 -28.12
CA ASN A 148 8.55 -12.10 -28.41
C ASN A 148 9.02 -13.55 -28.39
N ALA A 149 10.24 -13.83 -27.91
CA ALA A 149 10.75 -15.20 -27.86
C ALA A 149 9.72 -16.12 -27.16
N PRO A 150 9.27 -17.19 -27.83
CA PRO A 150 8.25 -18.07 -27.27
C PRO A 150 8.79 -18.74 -26.01
N ASN A 151 7.89 -19.03 -25.06
CA ASN A 151 8.25 -19.80 -23.88
C ASN A 151 8.79 -21.18 -24.33
N LEU A 152 10.07 -21.44 -24.09
CA LEU A 152 10.74 -22.66 -24.55
C LEU A 152 10.16 -23.92 -23.88
N LEU A 153 9.54 -23.75 -22.71
CA LEU A 153 8.86 -24.82 -21.98
C LEU A 153 7.48 -24.33 -21.52
N PRO A 154 6.41 -24.55 -22.31
CA PRO A 154 5.05 -24.11 -21.99
C PRO A 154 4.51 -24.65 -20.66
N SER A 155 5.14 -25.68 -20.10
CA SER A 155 4.75 -26.36 -18.85
C SER A 155 5.97 -26.97 -18.16
N GLY A 156 7.03 -26.17 -17.99
CA GLY A 156 8.21 -26.59 -17.23
C GLY A 156 7.87 -26.75 -15.75
N ASP A 157 7.50 -27.94 -15.34
CA ASP A 157 7.46 -28.33 -13.93
C ASP A 157 8.86 -28.80 -13.52
N PHE A 158 9.36 -28.28 -12.39
CA PHE A 158 10.68 -28.63 -11.89
C PHE A 158 10.70 -30.06 -11.32
N GLU A 159 9.56 -30.55 -10.86
CA GLU A 159 9.41 -31.86 -10.21
C GLU A 159 9.27 -33.01 -11.21
N ALA A 160 8.73 -32.74 -12.40
CA ALA A 160 8.51 -33.76 -13.41
C ALA A 160 9.74 -34.04 -14.29
N GLY A 161 10.77 -33.18 -14.26
CA GLY A 161 12.03 -33.38 -14.98
C GLY A 161 11.90 -33.47 -16.51
N THR A 162 10.81 -32.96 -17.10
CA THR A 162 10.50 -33.16 -18.53
C THR A 162 11.20 -32.15 -19.45
N GLY A 163 12.46 -31.82 -19.17
CA GLY A 163 13.30 -30.95 -20.00
C GLY A 163 13.69 -31.58 -21.35
N THR A 164 12.73 -32.18 -22.06
CA THR A 164 12.93 -32.65 -23.43
C THR A 164 12.70 -31.48 -24.38
N SER A 165 13.80 -30.96 -24.91
CA SER A 165 13.87 -30.00 -26.00
C SER A 165 13.09 -30.50 -27.22
N GLY A 166 12.07 -29.74 -27.62
CA GLY A 166 11.47 -29.79 -28.95
C GLY A 166 12.13 -28.78 -29.89
#